data_AF-A0A7S0SD26-F1
#
_entry.id   AF-A0A7S0SD26-F1
#
_cell.length_a   1.000
_cell.length_b   1.000
_cell.length_c   1.000
_cell.angle_alpha   90.00
_cell.angle_beta   90.00
_cell.angle_gamma   90.00
#
_symmetry.space_group_name_H-M   'P 1'
#
loop_
_entity.id
_entity.type
_entity.pdbx_description
1 polymer ?
#
loop_
_entity_poly.entity_id
_entity_poly.type
_entity_poly.pdbx_seq_one_letter_code
_entity_poly.pdbx_strand_id
1 'polypeptide(L)'
;GDHGRSGGSDEDQDAHSGGNNAVAPLAVAALYLTNPLSIASCVACSVSGVQTAAIVGSCYGAVARKPQLAGAGLAMAIYLGGLSPALLFVPLALVLVRGVDRNAYYHANRRISERRSNRVLKTSSPWAPGPIAKEGTNVGGYTMYKKSGAVAAAGAGGDQSETEEVRQASGGDSDGMLCAKTEAVGGSDKEGSRGFGIGEAVIHLGAWTLAWGALLAWLSAAAFGDLTTMAEWSDATYGFVLSAEDLTPNLGIYWYFFTEMFDNFRAFFLFVFHAFAPFLAVPVVIRLGSTRPLFCAFVTILLSAMFHPYPTLGDAARYLALLPLFAPQLQRMRTGFLITSGYVYVVLLSPIFWHLWIHSRVANANFFFAITLAYLVTQATLAVACVAATIAHDRRAKMRWKHRDRTYRETNGVVASRGAAEDKN
;
A
#
# COMPACT_ATOMS: atom_id res chain seq x y z
N GLY A 1 -42.76 32.63 9.08
CA GLY A 1 -42.90 31.89 7.81
C GLY A 1 -41.52 31.41 7.43
N ASP A 2 -41.22 30.20 7.84
CA ASP A 2 -39.92 29.55 7.84
C ASP A 2 -39.67 28.87 6.48
N HIS A 3 -38.50 29.09 5.87
CA HIS A 3 -37.95 28.23 4.82
C HIS A 3 -36.42 28.30 4.84
N GLY A 4 -35.85 27.75 5.92
CA GLY A 4 -34.48 27.25 5.94
C GLY A 4 -34.35 26.04 5.00
N ARG A 5 -33.59 26.21 3.92
CA ARG A 5 -33.29 25.19 2.92
C ARG A 5 -32.38 24.12 3.55
N SER A 6 -32.94 22.94 3.80
CA SER A 6 -32.23 21.74 4.23
C SER A 6 -31.17 21.35 3.19
N GLY A 7 -29.90 21.48 3.57
CA GLY A 7 -28.74 21.11 2.75
C GLY A 7 -27.81 20.14 3.47
N GLY A 8 -28.35 19.24 4.29
CA GLY A 8 -27.58 18.21 4.98
C GLY A 8 -28.30 16.87 4.87
N SER A 9 -27.74 15.93 4.10
CA SER A 9 -28.03 14.50 4.29
C SER A 9 -27.09 13.53 3.57
N ASP A 10 -26.17 13.95 2.69
CA ASP A 10 -25.35 12.96 1.97
C ASP A 10 -23.87 12.89 2.41
N GLU A 11 -23.34 13.90 3.11
CA GLU A 11 -21.91 13.92 3.52
C GLU A 11 -21.64 13.35 4.92
N ASP A 12 -22.66 13.25 5.78
CA ASP A 12 -22.49 12.79 7.18
C ASP A 12 -22.64 11.27 7.37
N GLN A 13 -23.24 10.55 6.40
CA GLN A 13 -23.30 9.07 6.44
C GLN A 13 -21.93 8.40 6.19
N ASP A 14 -20.97 9.11 5.61
CA ASP A 14 -19.60 8.65 5.38
C ASP A 14 -18.76 8.60 6.67
N ALA A 15 -19.18 9.26 7.75
CA ALA A 15 -18.39 9.38 8.99
C ALA A 15 -18.60 8.19 9.94
N HIS A 16 -19.78 7.54 9.90
CA HIS A 16 -20.12 6.40 10.76
C HIS A 16 -19.87 5.02 10.14
N SER A 17 -19.41 4.94 8.89
CA SER A 17 -19.13 3.68 8.18
C SER A 17 -17.65 3.27 8.19
N GLY A 18 -16.80 3.97 8.96
CA GLY A 18 -15.33 3.78 8.94
C GLY A 18 -14.80 2.49 9.58
N GLY A 19 -15.66 1.61 10.09
CA GLY A 19 -15.26 0.48 10.94
C GLY A 19 -14.84 -0.82 10.25
N ASN A 20 -15.15 -1.07 8.96
CA ASN A 20 -15.04 -2.43 8.38
C ASN A 20 -14.45 -2.52 6.95
N ASN A 21 -13.78 -1.48 6.44
CA ASN A 21 -13.31 -1.47 5.04
C ASN A 21 -11.87 -2.00 4.83
N ALA A 22 -11.27 -2.64 5.84
CA ALA A 22 -10.00 -3.34 5.64
C ALA A 22 -10.28 -4.66 4.93
N VAL A 23 -9.79 -4.82 3.70
CA VAL A 23 -9.87 -6.11 3.00
C VAL A 23 -9.17 -7.16 3.85
N ALA A 24 -9.89 -8.22 4.22
CA ALA A 24 -9.33 -9.29 5.03
C ALA A 24 -8.04 -9.84 4.36
N PRO A 25 -6.94 -10.07 5.09
CA PRO A 25 -5.71 -10.60 4.51
C PRO A 25 -5.94 -11.93 3.76
N LEU A 26 -6.84 -12.76 4.29
CA LEU A 26 -7.28 -14.00 3.66
C LEU A 26 -7.94 -13.75 2.30
N ALA A 27 -8.69 -12.66 2.13
CA ALA A 27 -9.31 -12.33 0.85
C ALA A 27 -8.26 -11.95 -0.19
N VAL A 28 -7.20 -11.22 0.18
CA VAL A 28 -6.09 -10.89 -0.74
C VAL A 28 -5.33 -12.16 -1.15
N ALA A 29 -5.04 -13.04 -0.19
CA ALA A 29 -4.39 -14.33 -0.48
C ALA A 29 -5.27 -15.23 -1.36
N ALA A 30 -6.56 -15.32 -1.07
CA ALA A 30 -7.52 -16.06 -1.87
C ALA A 30 -7.58 -15.50 -3.30
N LEU A 31 -7.66 -14.18 -3.47
CA LEU A 31 -7.67 -13.53 -4.79
C LEU A 31 -6.40 -13.84 -5.61
N TYR A 32 -5.23 -13.95 -4.97
CA TYR A 32 -4.02 -14.39 -5.67
C TYR A 32 -4.08 -15.88 -6.06
N LEU A 33 -4.49 -16.75 -5.13
CA LEU A 33 -4.55 -18.20 -5.35
C LEU A 33 -5.61 -18.60 -6.38
N THR A 34 -6.74 -17.89 -6.43
CA THR A 34 -7.82 -18.10 -7.39
C THR A 34 -7.66 -17.26 -8.66
N ASN A 35 -6.56 -16.50 -8.80
CA ASN A 35 -6.32 -15.71 -10.00
C ASN A 35 -6.06 -16.65 -11.18
N PRO A 36 -6.90 -16.65 -12.24
CA PRO A 36 -6.71 -17.54 -13.39
C PRO A 36 -5.35 -17.35 -14.06
N LEU A 37 -4.78 -16.13 -14.02
CA LEU A 37 -3.45 -15.85 -14.57
C LEU A 37 -2.33 -16.51 -13.75
N SER A 38 -2.50 -16.57 -12.42
CA SER A 38 -1.57 -17.26 -11.52
C SER A 38 -1.61 -18.77 -11.75
N ILE A 39 -2.83 -19.33 -11.81
CA ILE A 39 -3.05 -20.76 -12.09
C ILE A 39 -2.48 -21.13 -13.47
N ALA A 40 -2.75 -20.34 -14.51
CA ALA A 40 -2.21 -20.57 -15.84
C ALA A 40 -0.68 -20.57 -15.85
N SER A 41 -0.06 -19.65 -15.09
CA SER A 41 1.39 -19.60 -14.96
C SER A 41 1.98 -20.81 -14.22
N CYS A 42 1.26 -21.35 -13.23
CA CYS A 42 1.64 -22.59 -12.54
C CYS A 42 1.52 -23.81 -13.46
N VAL A 43 0.43 -23.90 -14.24
CA VAL A 43 0.23 -24.98 -15.24
C VAL A 43 1.31 -24.93 -16.32
N ALA A 44 1.77 -23.73 -16.67
CA ALA A 44 2.88 -23.53 -17.60
C ALA A 44 4.27 -23.83 -16.99
N CYS A 45 4.36 -24.30 -15.75
CA CYS A 45 5.61 -24.57 -15.03
C CYS A 45 6.57 -23.37 -14.99
N SER A 46 6.03 -22.14 -14.94
CA SER A 46 6.84 -20.93 -14.96
C SER A 46 7.45 -20.61 -13.58
N VAL A 47 8.67 -20.08 -13.58
CA VAL A 47 9.38 -19.59 -12.38
C VAL A 47 8.76 -18.29 -11.81
N SER A 48 7.81 -17.68 -12.52
CA SER A 48 7.16 -16.42 -12.13
C SER A 48 6.51 -16.47 -10.73
N GLY A 49 6.05 -17.64 -10.29
CA GLY A 49 5.50 -17.84 -8.95
C GLY A 49 6.56 -17.68 -7.85
N VAL A 50 7.76 -18.22 -8.08
CA VAL A 50 8.91 -18.09 -7.17
C VAL A 50 9.41 -16.64 -7.15
N GLN A 51 9.48 -15.99 -8.31
CA GLN A 51 9.82 -14.58 -8.40
C GLN A 51 8.79 -13.70 -7.68
N THR A 52 7.51 -14.03 -7.78
CA THR A 52 6.43 -13.32 -7.05
C THR A 52 6.58 -13.48 -5.55
N ALA A 53 6.88 -14.69 -5.07
CA ALA A 53 7.16 -14.94 -3.66
C ALA A 53 8.38 -14.13 -3.17
N ALA A 54 9.44 -14.05 -3.97
CA ALA A 54 10.63 -13.25 -3.66
C ALA A 54 10.31 -11.75 -3.54
N ILE A 55 9.54 -11.19 -4.48
CA ILE A 55 9.11 -9.78 -4.47
C ILE A 55 8.20 -9.51 -3.25
N VAL A 56 7.19 -10.33 -3.00
CA VAL A 56 6.29 -10.16 -1.85
C VAL A 56 7.04 -10.33 -0.54
N GLY A 57 7.97 -11.29 -0.45
CA GLY A 57 8.86 -11.48 0.69
C GLY A 57 9.75 -10.26 0.94
N SER A 58 10.23 -9.60 -0.12
CA SER A 58 11.00 -8.36 -0.01
C SER A 58 10.16 -7.22 0.57
N CYS A 59 8.91 -7.06 0.11
CA CYS A 59 7.97 -6.08 0.64
C CYS A 59 7.60 -6.39 2.10
N TYR A 60 7.36 -7.65 2.44
CA TYR A 60 7.07 -8.08 3.81
C TYR A 60 8.25 -7.80 4.75
N GLY A 61 9.48 -8.14 4.35
CA GLY A 61 10.69 -7.82 5.11
C GLY A 61 10.85 -6.31 5.34
N ALA A 62 10.54 -5.49 4.34
CA ALA A 62 10.57 -4.04 4.47
C ALA A 62 9.50 -3.51 5.45
N VAL A 63 8.28 -4.05 5.39
CA VAL A 63 7.19 -3.71 6.33
C VAL A 63 7.53 -4.14 7.76
N ALA A 64 8.11 -5.33 7.93
CA ALA A 64 8.55 -5.87 9.20
C ALA A 64 9.83 -5.21 9.75
N ARG A 65 10.39 -4.20 9.07
CA ARG A 65 11.64 -3.49 9.44
C ARG A 65 12.87 -4.41 9.55
N LYS A 66 12.88 -5.51 8.79
CA LYS A 66 13.99 -6.47 8.73
C LYS A 66 14.72 -6.34 7.40
N PRO A 67 15.79 -5.52 7.30
CA PRO A 67 16.53 -5.30 6.05
C PRO A 67 17.14 -6.59 5.49
N GLN A 68 17.44 -7.58 6.33
CA GLN A 68 17.93 -8.91 5.96
C GLN A 68 16.96 -9.63 5.05
N LEU A 69 15.68 -9.71 5.47
CA LEU A 69 14.63 -10.39 4.75
C LEU A 69 14.23 -9.62 3.49
N ALA A 70 14.19 -8.28 3.60
CA ALA A 70 13.94 -7.41 2.46
C ALA A 70 15.01 -7.58 1.36
N GLY A 71 16.28 -7.58 1.76
CA GLY A 71 17.42 -7.77 0.85
C GLY A 71 17.50 -9.17 0.27
N ALA A 72 17.18 -10.22 1.05
CA ALA A 72 17.11 -11.60 0.55
C ALA A 72 16.06 -11.75 -0.57
N GLY A 73 14.84 -11.24 -0.34
CA GLY A 73 13.78 -11.28 -1.33
C GLY A 73 14.11 -10.49 -2.59
N LEU A 74 14.73 -9.30 -2.44
CA LEU A 74 15.14 -8.48 -3.58
C LEU A 74 16.26 -9.14 -4.39
N ALA A 75 17.28 -9.71 -3.71
CA ALA A 75 18.38 -10.42 -4.35
C ALA A 75 17.88 -11.64 -5.14
N MET A 76 16.99 -12.44 -4.54
CA MET A 76 16.36 -13.58 -5.21
C MET A 76 15.51 -13.14 -6.41
N ALA A 77 14.76 -12.04 -6.28
CA ALA A 77 13.97 -11.51 -7.39
C ALA A 77 14.85 -11.05 -8.57
N ILE A 78 15.97 -10.39 -8.30
CA ILE A 78 16.94 -9.96 -9.34
C ILE A 78 17.62 -11.18 -9.98
N TYR A 79 18.00 -12.18 -9.18
CA TYR A 79 18.61 -13.40 -9.66
C TYR A 79 17.69 -14.17 -10.62
N LEU A 80 16.39 -14.26 -10.30
CA LEU A 80 15.43 -15.00 -11.13
C LEU A 80 14.84 -14.19 -12.30
N GLY A 81 14.72 -12.87 -12.15
CA GLY A 81 13.98 -12.00 -13.07
C GLY A 81 14.81 -10.96 -13.81
N GLY A 82 16.14 -11.01 -13.68
CA GLY A 82 17.04 -10.01 -14.22
C GLY A 82 16.94 -8.65 -13.51
N LEU A 83 17.20 -7.56 -14.25
CA LEU A 83 17.31 -6.22 -13.64
C LEU A 83 15.98 -5.55 -13.29
N SER A 84 14.84 -6.00 -13.82
CA SER A 84 13.56 -5.30 -13.64
C SER A 84 13.12 -5.17 -12.17
N PRO A 85 13.28 -6.18 -11.29
CA PRO A 85 12.95 -6.04 -9.86
C PRO A 85 13.86 -5.07 -9.11
N ALA A 86 15.03 -4.69 -9.64
CA ALA A 86 15.94 -3.75 -8.99
C ALA A 86 15.31 -2.36 -8.81
N LEU A 87 14.30 -2.00 -9.61
CA LEU A 87 13.52 -0.77 -9.43
C LEU A 87 12.86 -0.68 -8.04
N LEU A 88 12.65 -1.80 -7.36
CA LEU A 88 12.07 -1.85 -6.01
C LEU A 88 13.03 -1.40 -4.92
N PHE A 89 14.33 -1.29 -5.19
CA PHE A 89 15.33 -0.95 -4.19
C PHE A 89 14.98 0.34 -3.42
N VAL A 90 14.68 1.43 -4.15
CA VAL A 90 14.37 2.73 -3.54
C VAL A 90 13.03 2.71 -2.78
N PRO A 91 11.91 2.22 -3.36
CA PRO A 91 10.67 2.04 -2.61
C PRO A 91 10.83 1.19 -1.34
N LEU A 92 11.57 0.08 -1.38
CA LEU A 92 11.80 -0.78 -0.22
C LEU A 92 12.60 -0.07 0.88
N ALA A 93 13.64 0.68 0.52
CA ALA A 93 14.37 1.52 1.48
C ALA A 93 13.45 2.56 2.14
N LEU A 94 12.53 3.15 1.37
CA LEU A 94 11.56 4.10 1.92
C LEU A 94 10.53 3.43 2.84
N VAL A 95 10.05 2.23 2.52
CA VAL A 95 9.18 1.43 3.40
C VAL A 95 9.93 1.06 4.70
N LEU A 96 11.20 0.66 4.60
CA LEU A 96 12.06 0.34 5.76
C LEU A 96 12.26 1.51 6.72
N VAL A 97 12.13 2.77 6.27
CA VAL A 97 12.29 3.97 7.10
C VAL A 97 10.94 4.50 7.59
N ARG A 98 9.95 4.57 6.70
CA ARG A 98 8.67 5.25 6.96
C ARG A 98 7.57 4.30 7.42
N GLY A 99 7.71 3.00 7.14
CA GLY A 99 6.73 1.97 7.44
C GLY A 99 5.64 1.89 6.38
N VAL A 100 4.56 1.17 6.69
CA VAL A 100 3.36 1.07 5.84
C VAL A 100 2.74 2.44 5.61
N ASP A 101 2.06 2.61 4.47
CA ASP A 101 1.38 3.85 4.06
C ASP A 101 0.64 4.52 5.22
N ARG A 102 1.18 5.66 5.66
CA ARG A 102 0.54 6.52 6.67
C ARG A 102 -0.13 7.66 5.93
N ASN A 103 -1.37 7.98 6.29
CA ASN A 103 -1.93 9.29 5.94
C ASN A 103 -1.09 10.35 6.68
N ALA A 104 -0.03 10.85 6.03
CA ALA A 104 0.93 11.79 6.60
C ALA A 104 0.23 13.00 7.23
N TYR A 105 -0.90 13.41 6.66
CA TYR A 105 -1.71 14.51 7.17
C TYR A 105 -2.39 14.23 8.51
N TYR A 106 -2.93 13.02 8.71
CA TYR A 106 -3.60 12.67 9.96
C TYR A 106 -2.59 12.52 11.10
N HIS A 107 -1.42 11.92 10.86
CA HIS A 107 -0.43 11.71 11.92
C HIS A 107 0.36 12.97 12.29
N ALA A 108 0.76 13.80 11.32
CA ALA A 108 1.46 15.05 11.61
C ALA A 108 0.58 15.98 12.47
N ASN A 109 -0.73 16.01 12.17
CA ASN A 109 -1.67 16.88 12.87
C ASN A 109 -2.31 16.24 14.10
N ARG A 110 -2.29 14.91 14.25
CA ARG A 110 -2.67 14.23 15.50
C ARG A 110 -1.81 14.69 16.67
N ARG A 111 -0.49 14.82 16.47
CA ARG A 111 0.41 15.40 17.49
C ARG A 111 0.05 16.84 17.84
N ILE A 112 -0.45 17.62 16.88
CA ILE A 112 -0.90 19.00 17.08
C ILE A 112 -2.23 19.03 17.84
N SER A 113 -3.20 18.17 17.49
CA SER A 113 -4.48 18.08 18.19
C SER A 113 -4.32 17.53 19.61
N GLU A 114 -3.45 16.53 19.84
CA GLU A 114 -3.12 16.00 21.17
C GLU A 114 -2.46 17.09 22.04
N ARG A 115 -1.52 17.86 21.48
CA ARG A 115 -0.92 19.01 22.19
C ARG A 115 -1.94 20.10 22.52
N ARG A 116 -2.90 20.35 21.63
CA ARG A 116 -3.98 21.32 21.87
C ARG A 116 -4.97 20.82 22.93
N SER A 117 -5.38 19.55 22.87
CA SER A 117 -6.24 18.91 23.88
C SER A 117 -5.58 18.91 25.26
N ASN A 118 -4.30 18.50 25.34
CA ASN A 118 -3.52 18.56 26.59
C ASN A 118 -3.30 19.98 27.10
N ARG A 119 -3.34 21.00 26.24
CA ARG A 119 -3.29 22.41 26.66
C ARG A 119 -4.64 22.86 27.22
N VAL A 120 -5.75 22.50 26.57
CA VAL A 120 -7.12 22.82 27.02
C VAL A 120 -7.39 22.17 28.38
N LEU A 121 -7.03 20.89 28.56
CA LEU A 121 -7.14 20.18 29.85
C LEU A 121 -6.29 20.82 30.97
N LYS A 122 -5.16 21.44 30.62
CA LYS A 122 -4.32 22.18 31.59
C LYS A 122 -4.87 23.57 31.92
N THR A 123 -5.60 24.21 31.01
CA THR A 123 -6.18 25.53 31.23
C THR A 123 -7.58 25.48 31.83
N SER A 124 -8.30 24.37 31.69
CA SER A 124 -9.67 24.19 32.21
C SER A 124 -9.72 23.78 33.69
N SER A 125 -8.69 24.09 34.49
CA SER A 125 -8.73 23.82 35.93
C SER A 125 -7.77 24.71 36.74
N PRO A 126 -8.28 25.81 37.32
CA PRO A 126 -7.75 26.39 38.55
C PRO A 126 -8.25 25.66 39.82
N TRP A 127 -9.23 24.76 39.70
CA TRP A 127 -9.93 24.11 40.82
C TRP A 127 -10.21 22.63 40.59
N ALA A 128 -9.27 21.89 40.02
CA ALA A 128 -9.24 20.45 40.23
C ALA A 128 -8.81 20.25 41.69
N PRO A 129 -9.58 19.53 42.53
CA PRO A 129 -9.03 19.03 43.77
C PRO A 129 -7.73 18.30 43.42
N GLY A 130 -6.66 18.60 44.16
CA GLY A 130 -5.34 18.02 43.94
C GLY A 130 -5.42 16.49 43.83
N PRO A 131 -4.38 15.82 43.30
CA PRO A 131 -4.41 14.37 43.18
C PRO A 131 -4.75 13.79 44.54
N ILE A 132 -5.96 13.21 44.66
CA ILE A 132 -6.33 12.44 45.83
C ILE A 132 -5.29 11.34 45.87
N ALA A 133 -4.42 11.40 46.87
CA ALA A 133 -3.50 10.32 47.19
C ALA A 133 -4.37 9.06 47.25
N LYS A 134 -4.18 8.17 46.28
CA LYS A 134 -4.73 6.83 46.37
C LYS A 134 -3.91 6.14 47.45
N GLU A 135 -4.32 6.31 48.71
CA GLU A 135 -3.96 5.39 49.77
C GLU A 135 -4.56 4.03 49.40
N GLY A 136 -3.77 3.25 48.69
CA GLY A 136 -3.98 1.82 48.59
C GLY A 136 -3.64 1.21 49.94
N THR A 137 -4.65 0.98 50.78
CA THR A 137 -4.52 -0.03 51.83
C THR A 137 -4.49 -1.39 51.14
N ASN A 138 -3.33 -2.02 51.20
CA ASN A 138 -3.06 -3.31 50.60
C ASN A 138 -3.60 -4.38 51.55
N VAL A 139 -4.75 -4.97 51.22
CA VAL A 139 -5.22 -6.19 51.88
C VAL A 139 -5.66 -7.16 50.78
N GLY A 140 -4.89 -8.23 50.60
CA GLY A 140 -5.35 -9.45 49.94
C GLY A 140 -5.83 -9.31 48.49
N GLY A 141 -4.93 -8.97 47.58
CA GLY A 141 -4.89 -9.61 46.26
C GLY A 141 -6.08 -9.48 45.30
N TYR A 142 -7.04 -8.56 45.42
CA TYR A 142 -7.97 -8.20 44.33
C TYR A 142 -8.46 -6.75 44.50
N THR A 143 -8.35 -5.89 43.47
CA THR A 143 -8.83 -4.50 43.52
C THR A 143 -10.15 -4.35 42.75
N MET A 144 -11.25 -4.13 43.48
CA MET A 144 -12.56 -3.75 42.93
C MET A 144 -12.67 -2.22 42.82
N TYR A 145 -13.14 -1.71 41.68
CA TYR A 145 -13.46 -0.28 41.51
C TYR A 145 -14.93 -0.01 41.81
N LYS A 146 -15.21 0.72 42.91
CA LYS A 146 -16.56 1.19 43.25
C LYS A 146 -16.82 2.53 42.56
N LYS A 147 -17.80 2.57 41.65
CA LYS A 147 -18.28 3.82 41.01
C LYS A 147 -19.28 4.49 41.96
N SER A 148 -18.85 5.54 42.67
CA SER A 148 -19.74 6.35 43.51
C SER A 148 -20.14 7.61 42.75
N GLY A 149 -21.41 7.67 42.32
CA GLY A 149 -22.05 8.88 41.85
C GLY A 149 -22.61 9.67 43.02
N ALA A 150 -22.44 11.00 42.98
CA ALA A 150 -23.01 11.92 43.95
C ALA A 150 -24.54 12.02 43.77
N VAL A 151 -25.29 12.00 44.88
CA VAL A 151 -26.68 12.45 44.92
C VAL A 151 -26.88 13.32 46.16
N ALA A 152 -27.42 14.51 45.92
CA ALA A 152 -27.87 15.50 46.89
C ALA A 152 -29.18 15.06 47.57
N ALA A 153 -29.48 15.70 48.69
CA ALA A 153 -30.45 15.31 49.69
C ALA A 153 -31.95 15.43 49.32
N ALA A 154 -32.72 14.58 50.02
CA ALA A 154 -34.05 14.78 50.60
C ALA A 154 -35.33 14.62 49.75
N GLY A 155 -36.18 13.67 50.19
CA GLY A 155 -37.61 13.58 49.86
C GLY A 155 -38.15 12.16 49.98
N ALA A 156 -39.06 11.92 50.93
CA ALA A 156 -39.53 10.62 51.38
C ALA A 156 -40.53 9.90 50.44
N GLY A 157 -40.55 8.56 50.55
CA GLY A 157 -41.78 7.76 50.42
C GLY A 157 -41.87 6.76 49.25
N GLY A 158 -41.98 5.47 49.59
CA GLY A 158 -42.86 4.53 48.87
C GLY A 158 -42.21 3.58 47.87
N ASP A 159 -42.54 2.29 48.02
CA ASP A 159 -42.01 1.12 47.32
C ASP A 159 -42.29 1.02 45.80
N GLN A 160 -41.24 0.53 45.13
CA GLN A 160 -41.12 -0.32 43.93
C GLN A 160 -42.36 -0.64 43.06
N SER A 161 -42.29 -0.25 41.78
CA SER A 161 -42.45 -1.15 40.61
C SER A 161 -41.84 -0.52 39.35
N GLU A 162 -41.12 -1.32 38.57
CA GLU A 162 -40.22 -0.94 37.48
C GLU A 162 -40.93 -0.35 36.24
N THR A 163 -40.21 0.60 35.62
CA THR A 163 -40.61 1.49 34.53
C THR A 163 -40.26 0.97 33.13
N GLU A 164 -41.16 1.29 32.21
CA GLU A 164 -40.97 1.62 30.80
C GLU A 164 -39.69 2.41 30.44
N GLU A 165 -39.16 2.11 29.25
CA GLU A 165 -38.94 3.06 28.15
C GLU A 165 -38.36 4.45 28.48
N VAL A 166 -37.05 4.68 28.27
CA VAL A 166 -36.51 6.05 28.08
C VAL A 166 -35.29 6.10 27.13
N ARG A 167 -35.52 6.84 26.04
CA ARG A 167 -34.65 7.79 25.30
C ARG A 167 -33.14 7.81 25.57
N GLN A 168 -32.42 7.59 24.47
CA GLN A 168 -31.01 7.94 24.27
C GLN A 168 -30.79 9.47 24.26
N ALA A 169 -29.75 9.91 24.99
CA ALA A 169 -29.09 11.19 24.77
C ALA A 169 -27.56 11.06 24.92
N SER A 170 -26.86 11.52 23.89
CA SER A 170 -25.48 12.05 23.86
C SER A 170 -24.28 11.10 24.10
N GLY A 171 -23.78 10.56 22.97
CA GLY A 171 -22.47 10.94 22.40
C GLY A 171 -21.25 11.04 23.32
N GLY A 172 -20.52 9.94 23.45
CA GLY A 172 -19.14 9.88 23.96
C GLY A 172 -18.29 9.01 23.04
N ASP A 173 -17.40 9.68 22.31
CA ASP A 173 -16.49 9.16 21.27
C ASP A 173 -15.63 7.99 21.81
N SER A 174 -16.08 6.76 21.54
CA SER A 174 -15.45 5.50 21.99
C SER A 174 -14.71 4.76 20.87
N ASP A 175 -14.71 5.32 19.67
CA ASP A 175 -14.07 4.74 18.47
C ASP A 175 -12.52 4.81 18.52
N GLY A 176 -11.96 5.60 19.46
CA GLY A 176 -10.52 5.73 19.66
C GLY A 176 -9.85 4.54 20.38
N MET A 177 -10.62 3.64 21.00
CA MET A 177 -10.05 2.57 21.84
C MET A 177 -9.94 1.21 21.13
N LEU A 178 -10.68 0.96 20.05
CA LEU A 178 -10.65 -0.33 19.34
C LEU A 178 -9.42 -0.52 18.44
N CYS A 179 -8.86 0.54 17.86
CA CYS A 179 -7.62 0.45 17.07
C CYS A 179 -6.36 0.12 17.90
N ALA A 180 -6.43 0.21 19.23
CA ALA A 180 -5.32 -0.16 20.11
C ALA A 180 -5.27 -1.66 20.44
N LYS A 181 -6.33 -2.43 20.12
CA LYS A 181 -6.42 -3.85 20.53
C LYS A 181 -5.88 -4.84 19.51
N THR A 182 -5.68 -4.42 18.26
CA THR A 182 -5.01 -5.24 17.23
C THR A 182 -3.48 -5.16 17.28
N GLU A 183 -2.89 -4.31 18.14
CA GLU A 183 -1.43 -4.27 18.38
C GLU A 183 -0.95 -5.22 19.49
N ALA A 184 -1.83 -6.07 20.04
CA ALA A 184 -1.52 -6.95 21.17
C ALA A 184 -1.43 -8.45 20.83
N VAL A 185 -1.14 -8.81 19.58
CA VAL A 185 -0.72 -10.18 19.19
C VAL A 185 0.62 -10.08 18.47
N GLY A 186 1.65 -9.75 19.25
CA GLY A 186 3.04 -9.69 18.84
C GLY A 186 3.84 -9.53 20.12
N GLY A 187 4.58 -10.57 20.49
CA GLY A 187 5.23 -10.71 21.77
C GLY A 187 6.07 -9.51 22.20
N SER A 188 6.17 -9.39 23.52
CA SER A 188 7.06 -8.50 24.23
C SER A 188 8.50 -8.53 23.70
N ASP A 189 8.89 -7.54 22.91
CA ASP A 189 10.29 -7.14 22.77
C ASP A 189 10.38 -5.63 22.98
N LYS A 190 10.73 -5.26 24.22
CA LYS A 190 11.23 -3.92 24.56
C LYS A 190 12.69 -3.83 24.11
N GLU A 191 12.94 -3.82 22.81
CA GLU A 191 14.20 -3.32 22.25
C GLU A 191 13.95 -1.95 21.64
N GLY A 192 14.73 -0.96 22.08
CA GLY A 192 14.65 0.41 21.62
C GLY A 192 14.89 0.49 20.12
N SER A 193 13.81 0.51 19.33
CA SER A 193 13.87 0.74 17.89
C SER A 193 14.31 2.19 17.63
N ARG A 194 15.63 2.41 17.56
CA ARG A 194 16.20 3.56 16.88
C ARG A 194 15.69 3.50 15.44
N GLY A 195 14.78 4.42 15.09
CA GLY A 195 14.27 4.51 13.74
C GLY A 195 15.42 4.71 12.77
N PHE A 196 15.53 3.81 11.80
CA PHE A 196 16.54 3.85 10.75
C PHE A 196 16.53 5.19 10.01
N GLY A 197 17.70 5.83 9.87
CA GLY A 197 17.88 6.93 8.91
C GLY A 197 17.72 6.45 7.47
N ILE A 198 17.42 7.35 6.52
CA ILE A 198 17.31 6.98 5.09
C ILE A 198 18.65 6.44 4.58
N GLY A 199 19.76 7.09 4.92
CA GLY A 199 21.11 6.64 4.54
C GLY A 199 21.43 5.27 5.11
N GLU A 200 21.15 5.05 6.39
CA GLU A 200 21.33 3.74 7.03
C GLU A 200 20.48 2.68 6.33
N ALA A 201 19.21 2.97 6.00
CA ALA A 201 18.32 1.97 5.42
C ALA A 201 18.79 1.56 4.03
N VAL A 202 19.29 2.51 3.24
CA VAL A 202 19.90 2.25 1.93
C VAL A 202 21.17 1.41 2.08
N ILE A 203 22.05 1.74 3.03
CA ILE A 203 23.29 1.01 3.27
C ILE A 203 22.98 -0.43 3.72
N HIS A 204 22.10 -0.60 4.71
CA HIS A 204 21.76 -1.92 5.23
C HIS A 204 21.00 -2.77 4.21
N LEU A 205 20.02 -2.20 3.49
CA LEU A 205 19.32 -2.92 2.43
C LEU A 205 20.28 -3.29 1.30
N GLY A 206 21.15 -2.36 0.88
CA GLY A 206 22.17 -2.58 -0.14
C GLY A 206 23.15 -3.66 0.27
N ALA A 207 23.71 -3.59 1.48
CA ALA A 207 24.64 -4.58 2.02
C ALA A 207 24.02 -5.98 2.06
N TRP A 208 22.78 -6.12 2.56
CA TRP A 208 22.11 -7.42 2.59
C TRP A 208 21.74 -7.92 1.19
N THR A 209 21.30 -7.05 0.29
CA THR A 209 20.99 -7.44 -1.10
C THR A 209 22.25 -7.93 -1.82
N LEU A 210 23.38 -7.23 -1.65
CA LEU A 210 24.67 -7.63 -2.21
C LEU A 210 25.21 -8.91 -1.56
N ALA A 211 25.08 -9.07 -0.25
CA ALA A 211 25.51 -10.28 0.45
C ALA A 211 24.74 -11.52 -0.01
N TRP A 212 23.40 -11.42 -0.12
CA TRP A 212 22.58 -12.50 -0.66
C TRP A 212 22.84 -12.74 -2.15
N GLY A 213 23.03 -11.69 -2.94
CA GLY A 213 23.43 -11.80 -4.34
C GLY A 213 24.77 -12.52 -4.53
N ALA A 214 25.77 -12.17 -3.70
CA ALA A 214 27.08 -12.82 -3.69
C ALA A 214 26.98 -14.29 -3.27
N LEU A 215 26.13 -14.62 -2.30
CA LEU A 215 25.86 -16.01 -1.91
C LEU A 215 25.25 -16.80 -3.08
N LEU A 216 24.25 -16.24 -3.77
CA LEU A 216 23.63 -16.89 -4.94
C LEU A 216 24.61 -17.06 -6.09
N ALA A 217 25.46 -16.05 -6.35
CA ALA A 217 26.52 -16.13 -7.34
C ALA A 217 27.55 -17.20 -6.98
N TRP A 218 27.94 -17.29 -5.70
CA TRP A 218 28.85 -18.32 -5.20
C TRP A 218 28.24 -19.72 -5.33
N LEU A 219 26.97 -19.90 -4.97
CA LEU A 219 26.26 -21.17 -5.16
C LEU A 219 26.19 -21.57 -6.63
N SER A 220 25.99 -20.59 -7.53
CA SER A 220 25.99 -20.83 -8.98
C SER A 220 27.38 -21.26 -9.45
N ALA A 221 28.44 -20.56 -9.03
CA ALA A 221 29.82 -20.91 -9.36
C ALA A 221 30.19 -22.32 -8.84
N ALA A 222 29.77 -22.65 -7.61
CA ALA A 222 30.00 -23.97 -7.02
C ALA A 222 29.25 -25.08 -7.77
N ALA A 223 28.08 -24.78 -8.34
CA ALA A 223 27.30 -25.74 -9.13
C ALA A 223 27.91 -26.02 -10.51
N PHE A 224 28.47 -24.99 -11.18
CA PHE A 224 29.07 -25.14 -12.51
C PHE A 224 30.54 -25.57 -12.50
N GLY A 225 31.26 -25.37 -11.38
CA GLY A 225 32.63 -25.85 -11.17
C GLY A 225 33.71 -25.05 -11.90
N ASP A 226 33.45 -24.64 -13.14
CA ASP A 226 34.39 -23.92 -14.00
C ASP A 226 33.92 -22.48 -14.31
N LEU A 227 34.88 -21.56 -14.43
CA LEU A 227 34.58 -20.13 -14.69
C LEU A 227 34.06 -19.88 -16.12
N THR A 228 34.43 -20.71 -17.09
CA THR A 228 34.02 -20.54 -18.49
C THR A 228 32.55 -20.89 -18.69
N THR A 229 32.10 -22.03 -18.16
CA THR A 229 30.68 -22.42 -18.14
C THR A 229 29.84 -21.47 -17.31
N MET A 230 30.39 -20.91 -16.22
CA MET A 230 29.71 -19.85 -15.47
C MET A 230 29.51 -18.59 -16.31
N ALA A 231 30.51 -18.16 -17.08
CA ALA A 231 30.40 -17.00 -17.96
C ALA A 231 29.35 -17.23 -19.06
N GLU A 232 29.39 -18.38 -19.72
CA GLU A 232 28.39 -18.79 -20.73
C GLU A 232 26.97 -18.83 -20.15
N TRP A 233 26.80 -19.42 -18.96
CA TRP A 233 25.51 -19.42 -18.26
C TRP A 233 25.04 -18.00 -17.92
N SER A 234 25.95 -17.14 -17.47
CA SER A 234 25.62 -15.76 -17.11
C SER A 234 25.19 -14.93 -18.32
N ASP A 235 25.84 -15.16 -19.47
CA ASP A 235 25.48 -14.54 -20.74
C ASP A 235 24.13 -15.08 -21.24
N ALA A 236 23.92 -16.39 -21.20
CA ALA A 236 22.66 -17.02 -21.57
C ALA A 236 21.48 -16.64 -20.64
N THR A 237 21.74 -16.27 -19.38
CA THR A 237 20.70 -15.93 -18.40
C THR A 237 20.43 -14.43 -18.33
N TYR A 238 21.47 -13.63 -18.09
CA TYR A 238 21.35 -12.18 -17.91
C TYR A 238 21.66 -11.40 -19.18
N GLY A 239 22.67 -11.83 -19.95
CA GLY A 239 23.01 -11.27 -21.24
C GLY A 239 21.82 -11.32 -22.19
N PHE A 240 21.21 -12.50 -22.34
CA PHE A 240 20.02 -12.76 -23.15
C PHE A 240 18.82 -11.84 -22.82
N VAL A 241 18.59 -11.56 -21.53
CA VAL A 241 17.50 -10.68 -21.09
C VAL A 241 17.81 -9.21 -21.41
N LEU A 242 19.06 -8.80 -21.28
CA LEU A 242 19.49 -7.43 -21.56
C LEU A 242 19.60 -7.16 -23.07
N SER A 243 20.10 -8.12 -23.83
CA SER A 243 20.22 -8.04 -25.28
C SER A 243 18.88 -8.21 -25.97
N ALA A 244 17.88 -8.83 -25.31
CA ALA A 244 16.54 -9.11 -25.85
C ALA A 244 16.59 -9.75 -27.24
N GLU A 245 17.49 -10.73 -27.41
CA GLU A 245 17.79 -11.38 -28.69
C GLU A 245 16.64 -12.22 -29.23
N ASP A 246 15.85 -12.83 -28.36
CA ASP A 246 14.69 -13.59 -28.79
C ASP A 246 13.52 -12.66 -29.12
N LEU A 247 13.14 -12.68 -30.38
CA LEU A 247 12.03 -11.90 -30.91
C LEU A 247 10.81 -12.78 -31.19
N THR A 248 10.75 -13.98 -30.59
CA THR A 248 9.53 -14.78 -30.60
C THR A 248 8.37 -13.97 -30.02
N PRO A 249 7.19 -14.08 -30.65
CA PRO A 249 6.06 -13.26 -30.25
C PRO A 249 5.68 -13.57 -28.81
N ASN A 250 5.53 -12.52 -28.01
CA ASN A 250 5.21 -12.61 -26.59
C ASN A 250 4.27 -11.47 -26.18
N LEU A 251 3.89 -11.38 -24.90
CA LEU A 251 2.97 -10.35 -24.41
C LEU A 251 3.57 -8.93 -24.39
N GLY A 252 4.89 -8.83 -24.49
CA GLY A 252 5.64 -7.58 -24.44
C GLY A 252 5.63 -6.82 -25.75
N ILE A 253 6.21 -5.62 -25.70
CA ILE A 253 6.36 -4.73 -26.86
C ILE A 253 7.69 -4.90 -27.58
N TYR A 254 8.65 -5.60 -26.96
CA TYR A 254 10.02 -5.71 -27.46
C TYR A 254 10.07 -6.50 -28.77
N TRP A 255 9.44 -7.68 -28.82
CA TRP A 255 9.58 -8.61 -29.94
C TRP A 255 9.26 -7.97 -31.29
N TYR A 256 8.11 -7.27 -31.40
CA TYR A 256 7.67 -6.69 -32.66
C TYR A 256 8.52 -5.46 -33.04
N PHE A 257 8.76 -4.56 -32.07
CA PHE A 257 9.55 -3.35 -32.31
C PHE A 257 10.98 -3.67 -32.76
N PHE A 258 11.63 -4.64 -32.11
CA PHE A 258 12.98 -5.04 -32.48
C PHE A 258 13.04 -5.95 -33.71
N THR A 259 11.92 -6.56 -34.13
CA THR A 259 11.85 -7.26 -35.43
C THR A 259 11.90 -6.28 -36.60
N GLU A 260 11.32 -5.08 -36.45
CA GLU A 260 11.32 -4.04 -37.48
C GLU A 260 12.56 -3.11 -37.42
N MET A 261 13.40 -3.25 -36.40
CA MET A 261 14.53 -2.36 -36.14
C MET A 261 15.78 -2.76 -36.93
N PHE A 262 16.46 -1.77 -37.51
CA PHE A 262 17.79 -2.00 -38.10
C PHE A 262 18.85 -2.24 -37.03
N ASP A 263 19.76 -3.18 -37.29
CA ASP A 263 20.82 -3.59 -36.34
C ASP A 263 21.67 -2.42 -35.84
N ASN A 264 21.99 -1.46 -36.72
CA ASN A 264 22.78 -0.28 -36.38
C ASN A 264 22.17 0.56 -35.23
N PHE A 265 20.84 0.57 -35.10
CA PHE A 265 20.13 1.34 -34.08
C PHE A 265 19.69 0.49 -32.88
N ARG A 266 19.84 -0.85 -32.96
CA ARG A 266 19.37 -1.79 -31.94
C ARG A 266 19.89 -1.45 -30.55
N ALA A 267 21.20 -1.22 -30.41
CA ALA A 267 21.82 -0.91 -29.12
C ALA A 267 21.27 0.37 -28.48
N PHE A 268 21.03 1.42 -29.28
CA PHE A 268 20.43 2.66 -28.80
C PHE A 268 19.01 2.44 -28.28
N PHE A 269 18.17 1.75 -29.04
CA PHE A 269 16.78 1.51 -28.62
C PHE A 269 16.67 0.53 -27.46
N LEU A 270 17.55 -0.47 -27.35
CA LEU A 270 17.64 -1.33 -26.17
C LEU A 270 17.90 -0.51 -24.91
N PHE A 271 18.87 0.42 -24.97
CA PHE A 271 19.12 1.34 -23.87
C PHE A 271 17.88 2.17 -23.53
N VAL A 272 17.21 2.76 -24.53
CA VAL A 272 16.00 3.57 -24.31
C VAL A 272 14.88 2.76 -23.66
N PHE A 273 14.61 1.54 -24.14
CA PHE A 273 13.55 0.68 -23.62
C PHE A 273 13.82 0.27 -22.16
N HIS A 274 15.04 -0.16 -21.84
CA HIS A 274 15.44 -0.49 -20.47
C HIS A 274 15.46 0.72 -19.55
N ALA A 275 15.84 1.91 -20.06
CA ALA A 275 15.85 3.15 -19.29
C ALA A 275 14.46 3.75 -19.06
N PHE A 276 13.45 3.34 -19.84
CA PHE A 276 12.12 3.93 -19.78
C PHE A 276 11.41 3.64 -18.45
N ALA A 277 11.51 2.40 -17.95
CA ALA A 277 10.95 2.02 -16.65
C ALA A 277 11.52 2.83 -15.47
N PRO A 278 12.86 2.93 -15.27
CA PRO A 278 13.42 3.75 -14.20
C PRO A 278 13.14 5.24 -14.40
N PHE A 279 13.13 5.74 -15.64
CA PHE A 279 12.77 7.13 -15.93
C PHE A 279 11.36 7.48 -15.45
N LEU A 280 10.37 6.59 -15.66
CA LEU A 280 9.01 6.76 -15.15
C LEU A 280 8.90 6.52 -13.64
N ALA A 281 9.76 5.68 -13.05
CA ALA A 281 9.74 5.40 -11.62
C ALA A 281 10.26 6.56 -10.76
N VAL A 282 11.26 7.32 -11.23
CA VAL A 282 11.84 8.47 -10.50
C VAL A 282 10.78 9.50 -10.05
N PRO A 283 9.92 10.05 -10.92
CA PRO A 283 8.91 11.02 -10.48
C PRO A 283 7.88 10.39 -9.52
N VAL A 284 7.56 9.11 -9.67
CA VAL A 284 6.68 8.37 -8.75
C VAL A 284 7.30 8.30 -7.35
N VAL A 285 8.58 7.93 -7.26
CA VAL A 285 9.33 7.85 -6.00
C VAL A 285 9.44 9.22 -5.33
N ILE A 286 9.78 10.27 -6.08
CA ILE A 286 9.87 11.64 -5.55
C ILE A 286 8.52 12.08 -4.99
N ARG A 287 7.43 11.84 -5.74
CA ARG A 287 6.10 12.34 -5.39
C ARG A 287 5.41 11.54 -4.28
N LEU A 288 5.50 10.21 -4.32
CA LEU A 288 4.75 9.30 -3.45
C LEU A 288 5.61 8.65 -2.37
N GLY A 289 6.92 8.54 -2.59
CA GLY A 289 7.83 7.82 -1.69
C GLY A 289 7.86 8.35 -0.26
N SER A 290 7.62 9.65 -0.07
CA SER A 290 7.56 10.26 1.28
C SER A 290 6.21 10.07 1.98
N THR A 291 5.11 9.98 1.23
CA THR A 291 3.75 9.94 1.80
C THR A 291 3.20 8.53 1.87
N ARG A 292 3.45 7.70 0.84
CA ARG A 292 2.90 6.36 0.64
C ARG A 292 3.95 5.44 0.01
N PRO A 293 4.93 4.98 0.80
CA PRO A 293 6.04 4.18 0.29
C PRO A 293 5.60 2.78 -0.20
N LEU A 294 4.56 2.17 0.37
CA LEU A 294 4.08 0.85 -0.03
C LEU A 294 3.29 0.94 -1.34
N PHE A 295 2.43 1.95 -1.51
CA PHE A 295 1.81 2.24 -2.80
C PHE A 295 2.86 2.62 -3.87
N CYS A 296 3.93 3.32 -3.49
CA CYS A 296 5.05 3.58 -4.40
C CYS A 296 5.70 2.27 -4.88
N ALA A 297 5.93 1.31 -3.97
CA ALA A 297 6.46 -0.01 -4.33
C ALA A 297 5.52 -0.75 -5.30
N PHE A 298 4.20 -0.70 -5.05
CA PHE A 298 3.20 -1.27 -5.96
C PHE A 298 3.28 -0.67 -7.37
N VAL A 299 3.34 0.65 -7.50
CA VAL A 299 3.45 1.31 -8.82
C VAL A 299 4.76 0.94 -9.51
N THR A 300 5.87 0.80 -8.78
CA THR A 300 7.13 0.35 -9.38
C THR A 300 7.10 -1.12 -9.81
N ILE A 301 6.38 -2.01 -9.10
CA ILE A 301 6.13 -3.39 -9.57
C ILE A 301 5.38 -3.35 -10.90
N LEU A 302 4.32 -2.56 -11.00
CA LEU A 302 3.53 -2.41 -12.23
C LEU A 302 4.39 -1.86 -13.38
N LEU A 303 5.16 -0.79 -13.15
CA LEU A 303 6.06 -0.23 -14.17
C LEU A 303 7.13 -1.23 -14.61
N SER A 304 7.67 -2.03 -13.68
CA SER A 304 8.66 -3.06 -14.00
C SER A 304 8.06 -4.16 -14.89
N ALA A 305 6.80 -4.53 -14.68
CA ALA A 305 6.09 -5.53 -15.49
C ALA A 305 5.69 -5.01 -16.88
N MET A 306 5.41 -3.70 -17.01
CA MET A 306 5.02 -3.08 -18.29
C MET A 306 6.15 -3.06 -19.31
N PHE A 307 7.37 -2.82 -18.86
CA PHE A 307 8.56 -2.65 -19.70
C PHE A 307 9.55 -3.79 -19.52
N HIS A 308 9.11 -4.94 -19.01
CA HIS A 308 9.93 -6.14 -18.98
C HIS A 308 10.08 -6.67 -20.42
N PRO A 309 11.28 -7.09 -20.88
CA PRO A 309 11.46 -7.62 -22.24
C PRO A 309 10.61 -8.85 -22.56
N TYR A 310 10.46 -9.75 -21.58
CA TYR A 310 9.75 -11.03 -21.72
C TYR A 310 8.65 -11.17 -20.65
N PRO A 311 7.58 -10.36 -20.69
CA PRO A 311 6.57 -10.35 -19.65
C PRO A 311 5.74 -11.62 -19.68
N THR A 312 5.47 -12.16 -18.48
CA THR A 312 4.69 -13.37 -18.29
C THR A 312 3.29 -13.07 -17.74
N LEU A 313 2.37 -14.04 -17.84
CA LEU A 313 1.06 -13.95 -17.18
C LEU A 313 1.20 -13.83 -15.65
N GLY A 314 2.27 -14.37 -15.07
CA GLY A 314 2.58 -14.26 -13.65
C GLY A 314 2.88 -12.81 -13.22
N ASP A 315 3.52 -12.02 -14.08
CA ASP A 315 3.77 -10.59 -13.81
C ASP A 315 2.45 -9.81 -13.75
N ALA A 316 1.49 -10.14 -14.62
CA ALA A 316 0.13 -9.62 -14.58
C ALA A 316 -0.60 -10.01 -13.30
N ALA A 317 -0.54 -11.29 -12.94
CA ALA A 317 -1.17 -11.83 -11.74
C ALA A 317 -0.69 -11.11 -10.47
N ARG A 318 0.61 -10.80 -10.40
CA ARG A 318 1.26 -10.16 -9.24
C ARG A 318 0.68 -8.79 -8.93
N TYR A 319 0.67 -7.86 -9.88
CA TYR A 319 0.16 -6.50 -9.60
C TYR A 319 -1.38 -6.48 -9.49
N LEU A 320 -2.11 -7.32 -10.25
CA LEU A 320 -3.57 -7.39 -10.12
C LEU A 320 -4.00 -7.91 -8.75
N ALA A 321 -3.29 -8.89 -8.20
CA ALA A 321 -3.57 -9.44 -6.87
C ALA A 321 -3.24 -8.48 -5.72
N LEU A 322 -2.32 -7.54 -5.91
CA LEU A 322 -2.00 -6.50 -4.93
C LEU A 322 -2.99 -5.33 -4.96
N LEU A 323 -3.78 -5.17 -6.02
CA LEU A 323 -4.74 -4.08 -6.19
C LEU A 323 -5.75 -3.92 -5.02
N PRO A 324 -6.36 -5.00 -4.48
CA PRO A 324 -7.32 -4.92 -3.39
C PRO A 324 -6.74 -4.35 -2.08
N LEU A 325 -5.42 -4.44 -1.89
CA LEU A 325 -4.74 -3.84 -0.72
C LEU A 325 -4.98 -2.31 -0.65
N PHE A 326 -5.22 -1.68 -1.80
CA PHE A 326 -5.48 -0.26 -1.93
C PHE A 326 -6.95 0.06 -2.21
N ALA A 327 -7.87 -0.85 -1.89
CA ALA A 327 -9.31 -0.64 -2.13
C ALA A 327 -9.83 0.70 -1.58
N PRO A 328 -9.51 1.15 -0.35
CA PRO A 328 -9.95 2.46 0.15
C PRO A 328 -9.50 3.65 -0.72
N GLN A 329 -8.31 3.57 -1.29
CA GLN A 329 -7.74 4.61 -2.16
C GLN A 329 -8.40 4.58 -3.55
N LEU A 330 -8.77 3.39 -4.03
CA LEU A 330 -9.26 3.12 -5.38
C LEU A 330 -10.79 3.13 -5.51
N GLN A 331 -11.56 3.15 -4.41
CA GLN A 331 -13.03 3.13 -4.39
C GLN A 331 -13.70 4.14 -5.33
N ARG A 332 -13.08 5.29 -5.59
CA ARG A 332 -13.64 6.37 -6.42
C ARG A 332 -12.97 6.48 -7.80
N MET A 333 -12.30 5.42 -8.24
CA MET A 333 -11.67 5.35 -9.56
C MET A 333 -12.73 5.18 -10.65
N ARG A 334 -12.89 6.18 -11.52
CA ARG A 334 -13.94 6.20 -12.57
C ARG A 334 -13.63 5.26 -13.75
N THR A 335 -12.36 4.97 -13.99
CA THR A 335 -11.88 4.19 -15.14
C THR A 335 -11.87 2.68 -14.89
N GLY A 336 -12.39 2.20 -13.76
CA GLY A 336 -12.37 0.78 -13.40
C GLY A 336 -12.99 -0.12 -14.47
N PHE A 337 -14.16 0.25 -15.00
CA PHE A 337 -14.83 -0.49 -16.07
C PHE A 337 -13.97 -0.60 -17.34
N LEU A 338 -13.33 0.49 -17.76
CA LEU A 338 -12.45 0.52 -18.94
C LEU A 338 -11.24 -0.40 -18.74
N ILE A 339 -10.64 -0.39 -17.55
CA ILE A 339 -9.48 -1.22 -17.23
C ILE A 339 -9.87 -2.71 -17.21
N THR A 340 -10.97 -3.06 -16.54
CA THR A 340 -11.45 -4.44 -16.47
C THR A 340 -11.82 -4.97 -17.85
N SER A 341 -12.57 -4.20 -18.64
CA SER A 341 -12.91 -4.57 -20.02
C SER A 341 -11.66 -4.69 -20.91
N GLY A 342 -10.65 -3.83 -20.73
CA GLY A 342 -9.36 -3.93 -21.42
C GLY A 342 -8.63 -5.25 -21.13
N TYR A 343 -8.55 -5.67 -19.87
CA TYR A 343 -7.94 -6.97 -19.53
C TYR A 343 -8.74 -8.16 -20.05
N VAL A 344 -10.08 -8.10 -20.00
CA VAL A 344 -10.95 -9.13 -20.59
C VAL A 344 -10.73 -9.22 -22.09
N TYR A 345 -10.67 -8.08 -22.78
CA TYR A 345 -10.37 -7.98 -24.21
C TYR A 345 -9.03 -8.64 -24.56
N VAL A 346 -7.96 -8.31 -23.82
CA VAL A 346 -6.62 -8.89 -24.04
C VAL A 346 -6.61 -10.40 -23.80
N VAL A 347 -7.16 -10.87 -22.68
CA VAL A 347 -7.14 -12.29 -22.30
C VAL A 347 -7.92 -13.15 -23.30
N LEU A 348 -9.05 -12.64 -23.82
CA LEU A 348 -9.85 -13.37 -24.79
C LEU A 348 -9.22 -13.37 -26.19
N LEU A 349 -8.75 -12.23 -26.68
CA LEU A 349 -8.30 -12.11 -28.06
C LEU A 349 -6.86 -12.52 -28.29
N SER A 350 -5.99 -12.42 -27.28
CA SER A 350 -4.58 -12.83 -27.39
C SER A 350 -4.41 -14.28 -27.90
N PRO A 351 -5.02 -15.32 -27.29
CA PRO A 351 -4.89 -16.69 -27.79
C PRO A 351 -5.55 -16.92 -29.16
N ILE A 352 -6.64 -16.20 -29.45
CA ILE A 352 -7.34 -16.29 -30.73
C ILE A 352 -6.45 -15.78 -31.86
N PHE A 353 -5.91 -14.56 -31.74
CA PHE A 353 -5.05 -13.99 -32.76
C PHE A 353 -3.71 -14.72 -32.87
N TRP A 354 -3.17 -15.20 -31.76
CA TRP A 354 -2.02 -16.10 -31.78
C TRP A 354 -2.30 -17.34 -32.63
N HIS A 355 -3.41 -18.03 -32.38
CA HIS A 355 -3.78 -19.23 -33.12
C HIS A 355 -4.06 -18.95 -34.60
N LEU A 356 -4.75 -17.86 -34.90
CA LEU A 356 -5.05 -17.47 -36.29
C LEU A 356 -3.79 -17.13 -37.09
N TRP A 357 -2.79 -16.55 -36.44
CA TRP A 357 -1.52 -16.21 -37.07
C TRP A 357 -0.59 -17.41 -37.19
N ILE A 358 -0.25 -18.07 -36.07
CA ILE A 358 0.76 -19.14 -36.03
C ILE A 358 0.23 -20.46 -36.61
N HIS A 359 -0.95 -20.90 -36.17
CA HIS A 359 -1.47 -22.22 -36.53
C HIS A 359 -2.31 -22.18 -37.80
N SER A 360 -3.26 -21.24 -37.88
CA SER A 360 -4.19 -21.18 -39.01
C SER A 360 -3.60 -20.46 -40.23
N ARG A 361 -2.58 -19.61 -40.03
CA ARG A 361 -1.91 -18.80 -41.07
C ARG A 361 -2.86 -17.91 -41.88
N VAL A 362 -3.98 -17.48 -41.29
CA VAL A 362 -4.99 -16.61 -41.94
C VAL A 362 -4.82 -15.15 -41.49
N ALA A 363 -4.23 -14.91 -40.31
CA ALA A 363 -3.98 -13.57 -39.79
C ALA A 363 -2.50 -13.19 -39.87
N ASN A 364 -2.20 -11.89 -40.02
CA ASN A 364 -0.86 -11.32 -39.95
C ASN A 364 -0.45 -11.04 -38.49
N ALA A 365 0.87 -11.01 -38.22
CA ALA A 365 1.52 -10.64 -36.96
C ALA A 365 0.96 -9.35 -36.34
N ASN A 366 0.59 -8.38 -37.19
CA ASN A 366 0.05 -7.09 -36.77
C ASN A 366 -1.21 -7.22 -35.92
N PHE A 367 -2.05 -8.23 -36.14
CA PHE A 367 -3.23 -8.46 -35.31
C PHE A 367 -2.86 -8.88 -33.89
N PHE A 368 -1.87 -9.77 -33.75
CA PHE A 368 -1.39 -10.17 -32.43
C PHE A 368 -0.66 -9.01 -31.73
N PHE A 369 0.16 -8.25 -32.47
CA PHE A 369 0.82 -7.06 -31.95
C PHE A 369 -0.16 -5.95 -31.52
N ALA A 370 -1.27 -5.75 -32.24
CA ALA A 370 -2.31 -4.82 -31.82
C ALA A 370 -2.89 -5.18 -30.43
N ILE A 371 -2.99 -6.47 -30.10
CA ILE A 371 -3.40 -6.93 -28.78
C ILE A 371 -2.33 -6.69 -27.72
N THR A 372 -1.04 -6.91 -28.02
CA THR A 372 0.04 -6.62 -27.06
C THR A 372 0.15 -5.12 -26.78
N LEU A 373 -0.11 -4.27 -27.78
CA LEU A 373 -0.22 -2.83 -27.60
C LEU A 373 -1.45 -2.45 -26.74
N ALA A 374 -2.60 -3.09 -26.98
CA ALA A 374 -3.78 -2.91 -26.13
C ALA A 374 -3.52 -3.32 -24.67
N TYR A 375 -2.73 -4.38 -24.45
CA TYR A 375 -2.27 -4.80 -23.12
C TYR A 375 -1.42 -3.71 -22.45
N LEU A 376 -0.40 -3.17 -23.14
CA LEU A 376 0.41 -2.08 -22.62
C LEU A 376 -0.44 -0.84 -22.28
N VAL A 377 -1.36 -0.44 -23.16
CA VAL A 377 -2.27 0.70 -22.93
C VAL A 377 -3.18 0.44 -21.72
N THR A 378 -3.67 -0.78 -21.56
CA THR A 378 -4.48 -1.17 -20.40
C THR A 378 -3.68 -1.09 -19.10
N GLN A 379 -2.44 -1.58 -19.09
CA GLN A 379 -1.54 -1.47 -17.94
C GLN A 379 -1.18 -0.01 -17.62
N ALA A 380 -0.88 0.80 -18.64
CA ALA A 380 -0.61 2.23 -18.48
C ALA A 380 -1.82 2.97 -17.92
N THR A 381 -3.02 2.67 -18.42
CA THR A 381 -4.27 3.24 -17.92
C THR A 381 -4.52 2.85 -16.47
N LEU A 382 -4.24 1.59 -16.09
CA LEU A 382 -4.29 1.14 -14.71
C LEU A 382 -3.30 1.93 -13.83
N ALA A 383 -2.04 2.06 -14.24
CA ALA A 383 -1.02 2.78 -13.48
C ALA A 383 -1.41 4.24 -13.24
N VAL A 384 -1.82 4.94 -14.31
CA VAL A 384 -2.25 6.34 -14.24
C VAL A 384 -3.49 6.50 -13.38
N ALA A 385 -4.50 5.64 -13.55
CA ALA A 385 -5.74 5.70 -12.79
C ALA A 385 -5.50 5.44 -11.29
N CYS A 386 -4.67 4.46 -10.94
CA CYS A 386 -4.29 4.18 -9.56
C CYS A 386 -3.58 5.38 -8.93
N VAL A 387 -2.57 5.96 -9.61
CA VAL A 387 -1.84 7.13 -9.10
C VAL A 387 -2.77 8.34 -8.95
N ALA A 388 -3.62 8.61 -9.95
CA ALA A 388 -4.57 9.72 -9.90
C ALA A 388 -5.60 9.56 -8.77
N ALA A 389 -6.15 8.35 -8.58
CA ALA A 389 -7.08 8.04 -7.50
C ALA A 389 -6.43 8.23 -6.13
N THR A 390 -5.20 7.74 -5.96
CA THR A 390 -4.40 7.90 -4.74
C THR A 390 -4.14 9.37 -4.42
N ILE A 391 -3.74 10.18 -5.40
CA ILE A 391 -3.53 11.62 -5.21
C ILE A 391 -4.84 12.35 -4.88
N ALA A 392 -5.94 11.99 -5.55
CA ALA A 392 -7.26 12.57 -5.26
C ALA A 392 -7.75 12.18 -3.86
N HIS A 393 -7.47 10.96 -3.41
CA HIS A 393 -7.72 10.53 -2.03
C HIS A 393 -6.92 11.39 -1.04
N ASP A 394 -5.63 11.62 -1.27
CA ASP A 394 -4.79 12.47 -0.41
C ASP A 394 -5.28 13.93 -0.34
N ARG A 395 -5.68 14.50 -1.48
CA ARG A 395 -6.24 15.85 -1.53
C ARG A 395 -7.52 15.96 -0.70
N ARG A 396 -8.41 14.96 -0.79
CA ARG A 396 -9.66 14.92 -0.01
C ARG A 396 -9.41 14.77 1.48
N ALA A 397 -8.50 13.88 1.87
CA ALA A 397 -8.08 13.72 3.26
C ALA A 397 -7.57 15.05 3.85
N LYS A 398 -6.80 15.81 3.05
CA LYS A 398 -6.33 17.15 3.43
C LYS A 398 -7.47 18.15 3.62
N MET A 399 -8.45 18.18 2.71
CA MET A 399 -9.59 19.09 2.78
C MET A 399 -10.52 18.77 3.97
N ARG A 400 -10.84 17.49 4.20
CA ARG A 400 -11.67 17.04 5.34
C ARG A 400 -11.08 17.47 6.68
N TRP A 401 -9.77 17.34 6.86
CA TRP A 401 -9.14 17.81 8.10
C TRP A 401 -9.12 19.34 8.22
N LYS A 402 -8.92 20.09 7.12
CA LYS A 402 -8.97 21.57 7.18
C LYS A 402 -10.34 22.06 7.59
N HIS A 403 -11.39 21.44 7.06
CA HIS A 403 -12.76 21.72 7.45
C HIS A 403 -12.97 21.44 8.94
N ARG A 404 -12.58 20.25 9.42
CA ARG A 404 -12.69 19.89 10.84
C ARG A 404 -11.90 20.80 11.79
N ASP A 405 -10.68 21.22 11.44
CA ASP A 405 -9.88 22.15 12.25
C ASP A 405 -10.52 23.54 12.31
N ARG A 406 -11.16 23.99 11.22
CA ARG A 406 -11.93 25.22 11.19
C ARG A 406 -13.15 25.13 12.10
N THR A 407 -13.97 24.09 11.96
CA THR A 407 -15.16 23.86 12.80
C THR A 407 -14.78 23.81 14.29
N TYR A 408 -13.70 23.09 14.64
CA TYR A 408 -13.21 23.01 16.02
C TYR A 408 -12.79 24.38 16.60
N ARG A 409 -12.18 25.24 15.78
CA ARG A 409 -11.80 26.60 16.20
C ARG A 409 -13.00 27.50 16.38
N GLU A 410 -13.99 27.40 15.50
CA GLU A 410 -15.24 28.16 15.59
C GLU A 410 -16.02 27.74 16.85
N THR A 411 -16.19 26.44 17.11
CA THR A 411 -16.86 25.96 18.33
C THR A 411 -16.13 26.38 19.60
N ASN A 412 -14.81 26.24 19.67
CA ASN A 412 -14.06 26.61 20.87
C ASN A 412 -13.93 28.13 21.07
N GLY A 413 -13.88 28.92 20.00
CA GLY A 413 -13.91 30.38 20.08
C GLY A 413 -15.26 30.89 20.59
N VAL A 414 -16.36 30.25 20.18
CA VAL A 414 -17.71 30.55 20.69
C VAL A 414 -17.84 30.16 22.17
N VAL A 415 -17.28 29.02 22.60
CA VAL A 415 -17.29 28.62 24.01
C VAL A 415 -16.47 29.58 24.89
N ALA A 416 -15.28 30.00 24.42
CA ALA A 416 -14.45 30.95 25.17
C ALA A 416 -15.09 32.34 25.33
N SER A 417 -15.82 32.81 24.30
CA SER A 417 -16.54 34.09 24.36
C SER A 417 -17.79 34.02 25.22
N ARG A 418 -18.48 32.88 25.29
CA ARG A 418 -19.59 32.64 26.23
C ARG A 418 -19.13 32.58 27.69
N GLY A 419 -18.06 31.83 27.99
CA GLY A 419 -17.52 31.75 29.35
C GLY A 419 -17.01 33.10 29.87
N ALA A 420 -16.39 33.91 29.02
CA ALA A 420 -15.95 35.26 29.39
C ALA A 420 -17.10 36.27 29.58
N ALA A 421 -18.30 35.98 29.07
CA ALA A 421 -19.51 36.77 29.30
C ALA A 421 -20.22 36.35 30.60
N GLU A 422 -20.17 35.07 30.97
CA GLU A 422 -20.71 34.57 32.24
C GLU A 422 -19.86 34.98 33.46
N ASP A 423 -18.53 35.03 33.35
CA ASP A 423 -17.63 35.52 34.42
C ASP A 423 -17.73 37.04 34.70
N LYS A 424 -18.49 37.78 33.87
CA LYS A 424 -18.69 39.24 34.00
C LYS A 424 -20.02 39.65 34.62
N ASN A 425 -20.88 38.68 34.94
CA ASN A 425 -22.11 38.86 35.73
C ASN A 425 -21.94 38.19 37.08
#